data_AF-A0A919B0I9-F1
#
_entry.id   AF-A0A919B0I9-F1
#
_cell.length_a   1.000
_cell.length_b   1.000
_cell.length_c   1.000
_cell.angle_alpha   90.00
_cell.angle_beta   90.00
_cell.angle_gamma   90.00
#
_symmetry.space_group_name_H-M   'P 1'
#
loop_
_entity.id
_entity.type
_entity.pdbx_description
1 polymer ?
#
loop_
_entity_poly.entity_id
_entity_poly.type
_entity_poly.pdbx_seq_one_letter_code
_entity_poly.pdbx_strand_id
1 'polypeptide(L)' 'MPGRPGAGDDGGVECSDVRTAVSARLDGEELPPGVPGAVLVAHLAGCGGCRDWQERARRLKALAAVLDLG' A
#
# COMPACT_ATOMS: atom_id res chain seq x y z
N MET A 1 -18.28 14.83 -11.89
CA MET A 1 -16.87 14.57 -11.53
C MET A 1 -16.37 13.40 -12.38
N PRO A 2 -15.55 13.60 -13.42
CA PRO A 2 -15.08 12.49 -14.25
C PRO A 2 -13.85 11.77 -13.64
N GLY A 3 -13.99 10.46 -13.46
CA GLY A 3 -12.98 9.39 -13.55
C GLY A 3 -11.61 9.58 -12.88
N ARG A 4 -11.35 8.85 -11.80
CA ARG A 4 -10.03 8.69 -11.18
C ARG A 4 -9.06 8.00 -12.17
N PRO A 5 -7.80 8.46 -12.31
CA PRO A 5 -6.83 7.85 -13.22
C PRO A 5 -6.48 6.42 -12.79
N GLY A 6 -6.30 5.58 -13.82
CA GLY A 6 -6.35 4.12 -13.79
C GLY A 6 -5.39 3.44 -12.83
N ALA A 7 -5.86 2.33 -12.27
CA ALA A 7 -5.01 1.27 -11.76
C ALA A 7 -4.13 0.79 -12.94
N GLY A 8 -2.83 0.99 -12.83
CA GLY A 8 -1.87 0.43 -13.77
C GLY A 8 -1.67 -1.03 -13.43
N ASP A 9 -2.37 -1.89 -14.16
CA ASP A 9 -2.27 -3.35 -14.08
C ASP A 9 -1.29 -3.82 -15.16
N ASP A 10 0.01 -3.60 -14.93
CA ASP A 10 1.08 -4.07 -15.81
C ASP A 10 1.81 -5.27 -15.17
N GLY A 11 1.12 -6.42 -15.16
CA GLY A 11 1.76 -7.74 -15.10
C GLY A 11 2.15 -8.28 -13.72
N GLY A 12 1.20 -8.93 -13.04
CA GLY A 12 1.47 -10.03 -12.09
C GLY A 12 1.06 -9.80 -10.64
N VAL A 13 0.89 -8.55 -10.21
CA VAL A 13 0.39 -8.23 -8.87
C VAL A 13 -0.49 -6.99 -8.94
N GLU A 14 -1.73 -7.09 -8.45
CA GLU A 14 -2.68 -5.99 -8.54
C GLU A 14 -2.31 -4.90 -7.53
N CYS A 15 -2.56 -3.64 -7.91
CA CYS A 15 -2.37 -2.51 -7.00
C CYS A 15 -3.16 -2.69 -5.69
N SER A 16 -4.29 -3.41 -5.70
CA SER A 16 -5.07 -3.73 -4.49
C SER A 16 -4.31 -4.64 -3.53
N ASP A 17 -3.70 -5.71 -4.04
CA ASP A 17 -2.98 -6.68 -3.21
C ASP A 17 -1.74 -6.05 -2.59
N VAL A 18 -1.06 -5.18 -3.36
CA VAL A 18 0.06 -4.38 -2.86
C VAL A 18 -0.38 -3.44 -1.74
N ARG A 19 -1.52 -2.77 -1.88
CA ARG A 19 -2.04 -1.90 -0.81
C ARG A 19 -2.41 -2.70 0.43
N THR A 20 -3.01 -3.87 0.28
CA THR A 20 -3.28 -4.78 1.40
C THR A 20 -2.00 -5.21 2.10
N ALA A 21 -0.98 -5.61 1.34
CA ALA A 21 0.33 -5.98 1.88
C ALA A 21 1.04 -4.82 2.60
N VAL A 22 0.92 -3.59 2.07
CA VAL A 22 1.41 -2.39 2.76
C VAL A 22 0.65 -2.14 4.06
N SER A 23 -0.69 -2.22 4.05
CA SER A 23 -1.49 -2.08 5.27
C SER A 23 -1.08 -3.09 6.33
N ALA A 24 -1.06 -4.39 5.99
CA ALA A 24 -0.62 -5.44 6.91
C ALA A 24 0.76 -5.12 7.51
N ARG A 25 1.72 -4.70 6.69
CA ARG A 25 3.05 -4.30 7.16
C ARG A 25 3.05 -3.09 8.10
N LEU A 26 2.16 -2.10 7.87
CA LEU A 26 2.03 -0.93 8.74
C LEU A 26 1.34 -1.25 10.07
N ASP A 27 0.44 -2.23 10.06
CA ASP A 27 -0.24 -2.74 11.24
C ASP A 27 0.57 -3.79 12.00
N GLY A 28 1.69 -4.27 11.42
CA GLY A 28 2.57 -5.29 12.01
C GLY A 28 2.10 -6.73 11.78
N GLU A 29 1.16 -6.92 10.87
CA GLU A 29 0.61 -8.20 10.46
C GLU A 29 1.48 -8.90 9.41
N GLU A 30 1.22 -10.20 9.20
CA GLU A 30 1.91 -10.98 8.17
C GLU A 30 1.54 -10.51 6.76
N LEU A 31 2.51 -10.60 5.84
CA LEU A 31 2.25 -10.29 4.44
C LEU A 31 1.35 -11.36 3.83
N PRO A 32 0.37 -10.98 2.99
CA PRO A 32 -0.49 -11.95 2.35
C PRO A 32 0.33 -12.90 1.46
N PRO A 33 -0.07 -14.19 1.36
CA PRO A 33 0.72 -15.21 0.67
C PRO A 33 0.93 -14.94 -0.84
N GLY A 34 0.14 -14.04 -1.43
CA GLY A 34 0.29 -13.61 -2.84
C GLY A 34 1.26 -12.45 -3.06
N VAL A 35 1.71 -11.75 -2.02
CA VAL A 35 2.59 -10.57 -2.13
C VAL A 35 3.75 -10.66 -1.14
N PRO A 36 4.78 -11.46 -1.44
CA PRO A 36 5.99 -11.48 -0.62
C PRO A 36 6.70 -10.12 -0.66
N GLY A 37 7.49 -9.81 0.37
CA GLY A 37 8.14 -8.50 0.51
C GLY A 37 8.97 -8.07 -0.71
N ALA A 38 9.58 -9.00 -1.43
CA ALA A 38 10.32 -8.71 -2.67
C ALA A 38 9.41 -8.20 -3.79
N VAL A 39 8.23 -8.79 -3.97
CA VAL A 39 7.23 -8.37 -4.97
C VAL A 39 6.66 -7.00 -4.60
N LEU A 40 6.39 -6.78 -3.32
CA LEU A 40 5.96 -5.47 -2.81
C LEU A 40 6.98 -4.38 -3.15
N VAL A 41 8.27 -4.61 -2.87
CA VAL A 41 9.34 -3.64 -3.17
C VAL A 41 9.46 -3.39 -4.67
N ALA A 42 9.40 -4.44 -5.49
CA ALA A 42 9.46 -4.31 -6.95
C ALA A 42 8.29 -3.48 -7.50
N HIS A 43 7.06 -3.73 -7.04
CA HIS A 43 5.90 -2.96 -7.45
C HIS A 43 5.97 -1.51 -6.98
N LEU A 44 6.42 -1.25 -5.74
CA LEU A 44 6.60 0.13 -5.26
C LEU A 44 7.68 0.88 -6.05
N ALA A 45 8.69 0.19 -6.58
CA ALA A 45 9.68 0.82 -7.46
C ALA A 45 9.06 1.23 -8.82
N GLY A 46 8.15 0.42 -9.36
CA GLY A 46 7.51 0.66 -10.67
C GLY A 46 6.25 1.55 -10.63
N CYS A 47 5.49 1.53 -9.53
CA CYS A 47 4.18 2.17 -9.44
C CYS A 47 4.21 3.43 -8.56
N GLY A 48 4.18 4.61 -9.21
CA GLY A 48 4.09 5.90 -8.52
C GLY A 48 2.82 6.06 -7.66
N GLY A 49 1.69 5.53 -8.12
CA GLY A 49 0.43 5.59 -7.37
C GLY A 49 0.46 4.81 -6.06
N CYS A 50 1.12 3.64 -6.05
CA CYS A 50 1.28 2.83 -4.85
C CYS A 50 2.30 3.44 -3.87
N ARG A 51 3.36 4.13 -4.35
CA ARG A 51 4.27 4.90 -3.48
C ARG A 51 3.55 6.01 -2.73
N ASP A 52 2.82 6.85 -3.46
CA ASP A 52 2.07 7.97 -2.91
C ASP A 52 0.96 7.48 -1.94
N TRP A 53 0.32 6.36 -2.27
CA TRP A 53 -0.60 5.70 -1.33
C TRP A 53 0.10 5.22 -0.05
N GLN A 54 1.26 4.57 -0.17
CA GLN A 54 2.05 4.08 0.97
C GLN A 54 2.45 5.21 1.93
N GLU A 55 2.83 6.37 1.40
CA GLU A 55 3.17 7.55 2.20
C GLU A 55 1.95 8.12 2.94
N ARG A 56 0.79 8.20 2.28
CA ARG A 56 -0.45 8.61 2.94
C ARG A 56 -0.87 7.62 4.03
N ALA A 57 -0.78 6.32 3.77
CA ALA A 57 -1.12 5.28 4.75
C ALA A 57 -0.24 5.37 6.01
N ARG A 58 1.08 5.57 5.84
CA ARG A 58 2.01 5.84 6.96
C ARG A 58 1.60 7.05 7.79
N ARG A 59 1.29 8.17 7.11
CA ARG A 59 0.88 9.40 7.80
C ARG A 59 -0.42 9.20 8.56
N LEU A 60 -1.40 8.52 7.97
CA LEU A 60 -2.66 8.21 8.64
C LEU A 60 -2.45 7.32 9.87
N LYS A 61 -1.62 6.27 9.79
CA LYS A 61 -1.29 5.41 10.93
C LYS A 61 -0.62 6.19 12.06
N ALA A 62 0.31 7.09 11.73
CA ALA A 62 0.95 7.95 12.71
C ALA A 62 -0.06 8.88 13.41
N LEU A 63 -1.00 9.47 12.66
CA LEU A 63 -2.06 10.30 13.23
C LEU A 63 -3.03 9.49 14.10
N ALA A 64 -3.43 8.30 13.64
CA ALA A 64 -4.29 7.40 14.40
C ALA A 64 -3.62 7.00 15.72
N ALA A 65 -2.34 6.64 15.70
CA ALA A 65 -1.58 6.32 16.91
C ALA A 65 -1.50 7.50 17.90
N VAL A 66 -1.46 8.74 17.42
CA VAL A 66 -1.53 9.94 18.28
C VAL A 66 -2.92 10.11 18.89
N LEU A 67 -3.98 9.83 18.13
CA LEU A 67 -5.37 9.93 18.61
C LEU A 67 -5.74 8.83 19.59
N ASP A 68 -5.20 7.62 19.44
CA ASP A 68 -5.38 6.48 20.36
C ASP A 68 -4.67 6.67 21.72
N LEU A 69 -3.81 7.67 21.86
CA LEU A 69 -3.15 8.05 23.13
C LEU A 69 -3.88 9.19 23.86
N GLY A 70 -5.12 9.51 23.46
CA GLY A 70 -5.98 10.54 24.03
C GLY A 70 -6.93 10.05 25.12
#